data_AF-A0A2H9TNS5-F1
#
_entry.id   AF-A0A2H9TNS5-F1
#
_cell.length_a   1.000
_cell.length_b   1.000
_cell.length_c   1.000
_cell.angle_alpha   90.00
_cell.angle_beta   90.00
_cell.angle_gamma   90.00
#
_symmetry.space_group_name_H-M   'P 1'
#
loop_
_entity.id
_entity.type
_entity.pdbx_description
1 polymer ?
#
loop_
_entity_poly.entity_id
_entity_poly.type
_entity_poly.pdbx_seq_one_letter_code
_entity_poly.pdbx_strand_id
1 'polypeptide(L)'
;MEDMLAVAVSSWQMAVQNTGSQSLRGSRRRLRVVDEMSEESLCTTFRHSSNQELSLVAEWQFVESQLQNPADLSVPVAAIQALTEFIGTSQASTMSEFITEVDCATAQLRTHTNCCISVSAGCELFTRFVTRTASESTEDFSTFRHKLVDKIRSFGERSLRCREKIAELAMDFIQDNTTILIHSYSRVVMMLLFRAAAMNRRFTVLVTEARPTSRGFKAVQALQEHGIPATVILDAAVGYYIEKVDLVLVGAEGVIGTYLIAVMAKAADIPFYAVAENYKFVRCFPLNQYDLPTMSSALLSSGDLQSSDDSQYMEPGHPTIDYTPPSYISLLFTDVGVLTPSAVSDELIKLYF
;
A
#
# COMPACT_ATOMS: atom_id res chain seq x y z
N MET A 1 30.98 3.54 21.53
CA MET A 1 29.72 3.78 20.78
C MET A 1 29.96 4.69 19.58
N GLU A 2 30.90 5.64 19.66
CA GLU A 2 31.33 6.48 18.52
C GLU A 2 32.20 5.73 17.47
N ASP A 3 33.01 4.74 17.89
CA ASP A 3 33.89 4.01 16.95
C ASP A 3 33.15 3.08 15.97
N MET A 4 31.95 2.60 16.29
CA MET A 4 31.14 1.80 15.36
C MET A 4 30.49 2.65 14.26
N LEU A 5 30.13 3.90 14.58
CA LEU A 5 29.57 4.84 13.61
C LEU A 5 30.63 5.29 12.59
N ALA A 6 31.89 5.45 13.01
CA ALA A 6 32.99 5.80 12.12
C ALA A 6 33.29 4.70 11.08
N VAL A 7 33.23 3.42 11.50
CA VAL A 7 33.47 2.27 10.61
C VAL A 7 32.32 2.07 9.61
N ALA A 8 31.07 2.35 10.01
CA ALA A 8 29.92 2.28 9.12
C ALA A 8 29.96 3.37 8.03
N VAL A 9 30.36 4.59 8.38
CA VAL A 9 30.46 5.73 7.44
C VAL A 9 31.65 5.54 6.48
N SER A 10 32.80 5.04 6.94
CA SER A 10 33.96 4.77 6.08
C SER A 10 33.69 3.64 5.08
N SER A 11 32.94 2.62 5.50
CA SER A 11 32.53 1.51 4.63
C SER A 11 31.55 1.96 3.55
N TRP A 12 30.70 2.94 3.86
CA TRP A 12 29.75 3.53 2.92
C TRP A 12 30.43 4.42 1.87
N GLN A 13 31.41 5.26 2.28
CA GLN A 13 32.18 6.09 1.35
C GLN A 13 33.06 5.27 0.39
N MET A 14 33.62 4.14 0.85
CA MET A 14 34.37 3.20 0.01
C MET A 14 33.47 2.50 -1.03
N ALA A 15 32.22 2.18 -0.69
CA ALA A 15 31.27 1.55 -1.61
C ALA A 15 30.83 2.52 -2.73
N VAL A 16 30.70 3.82 -2.44
CA VAL A 16 30.33 4.84 -3.42
C VAL A 16 31.47 5.13 -4.41
N GLN A 17 32.73 5.13 -3.96
CA GLN A 17 33.87 5.41 -4.84
C GLN A 17 34.22 4.26 -5.81
N ASN A 18 33.87 3.01 -5.48
CA ASN A 18 34.25 1.83 -6.28
C ASN A 18 33.25 1.47 -7.40
N THR A 19 32.22 2.29 -7.65
CA THR A 19 31.24 2.07 -8.72
C THR A 19 31.55 2.83 -10.02
N GLY A 20 32.64 3.60 -10.04
CA GLY A 20 33.16 4.22 -11.25
C GLY A 20 34.18 3.32 -11.95
N SER A 21 33.77 2.71 -13.06
CA SER A 21 34.60 1.99 -14.05
C SER A 21 34.71 0.47 -13.85
N GLN A 22 33.80 -0.30 -14.44
CA GLN A 22 34.19 -1.51 -15.19
C GLN A 22 33.10 -1.99 -16.17
N SER A 23 33.58 -2.35 -17.36
CA SER A 23 32.87 -2.65 -18.59
C SER A 23 32.21 -4.03 -18.61
N LEU A 24 31.00 -4.07 -19.17
CA LEU A 24 30.29 -5.13 -19.90
C LEU A 24 30.93 -6.54 -20.00
N ARG A 25 30.18 -7.52 -19.49
CA ARG A 25 29.92 -8.91 -19.94
C ARG A 25 30.16 -9.94 -18.82
N GLY A 26 29.09 -10.66 -18.47
CA GLY A 26 29.22 -11.99 -17.86
C GLY A 26 28.30 -12.24 -16.67
N SER A 27 27.33 -13.14 -16.88
CA SER A 27 26.66 -13.95 -15.85
C SER A 27 25.74 -13.22 -14.87
N ARG A 28 24.44 -13.13 -15.22
CA ARG A 28 23.36 -12.82 -14.27
C ARG A 28 23.25 -13.96 -13.26
N ARG A 29 24.02 -13.87 -12.16
CA ARG A 29 23.75 -14.63 -10.95
C ARG A 29 22.45 -14.09 -10.36
N ARG A 30 21.43 -14.96 -10.33
CA ARG A 30 20.20 -14.80 -9.53
C ARG A 30 20.63 -14.61 -8.08
N LEU A 31 20.71 -13.36 -7.63
CA LEU A 31 20.84 -13.06 -6.21
C LEU A 31 19.50 -13.45 -5.59
N ARG A 32 19.48 -14.60 -4.91
CA ARG A 32 18.39 -14.94 -4.00
C ARG A 32 18.30 -13.79 -3.01
N VAL A 33 17.09 -13.25 -2.86
CA VAL A 33 16.68 -12.55 -1.64
C VAL A 33 17.21 -13.39 -0.49
N VAL A 34 17.94 -12.77 0.43
CA VAL A 34 18.48 -13.43 1.61
C VAL A 34 17.31 -14.16 2.26
N ASP A 35 17.36 -15.50 2.20
CA ASP A 35 16.36 -16.38 2.79
C ASP A 35 16.11 -15.90 4.22
N GLU A 36 14.92 -15.38 4.47
CA GLU A 36 14.32 -15.48 5.79
C GLU A 36 14.36 -16.96 6.13
N MET A 37 15.22 -17.30 7.08
CA MET A 37 15.28 -18.64 7.64
C MET A 37 13.87 -18.99 8.14
N SER A 38 13.20 -19.83 7.37
CA SER A 38 12.11 -20.72 7.75
C SER A 38 10.76 -20.13 8.18
N GLU A 39 9.99 -19.56 7.24
CA GLU A 39 8.52 -19.48 7.41
C GLU A 39 7.87 -20.89 7.43
N GLU A 40 8.41 -21.85 6.66
CA GLU A 40 7.95 -23.26 6.68
C GLU A 40 8.27 -24.00 8.00
N SER A 41 9.34 -23.63 8.71
CA SER A 41 9.72 -24.31 9.96
C SER A 41 8.99 -23.76 11.20
N LEU A 42 8.45 -22.55 11.13
CA LEU A 42 7.55 -22.02 12.18
C LEU A 42 6.17 -22.70 12.11
N CYS A 43 5.66 -22.95 10.89
CA CYS A 43 4.34 -23.54 10.67
C CYS A 43 4.28 -25.06 10.97
N THR A 44 5.42 -25.77 10.93
CA THR A 44 5.44 -27.23 11.16
C THR A 44 5.24 -27.65 12.61
N THR A 45 5.36 -26.72 13.57
CA THR A 45 5.20 -27.01 15.00
C THR A 45 3.77 -26.80 15.50
N PHE A 46 2.89 -26.19 14.70
CA PHE A 46 1.48 -25.93 15.02
C PHE A 46 0.53 -26.81 14.19
N ARG A 47 0.77 -28.13 14.16
CA ARG A 47 -0.22 -29.13 13.68
C ARG A 47 -1.31 -29.38 14.73
N HIS A 48 -1.90 -28.32 15.25
CA HIS A 48 -3.16 -28.38 15.97
C HIS A 48 -4.16 -27.49 15.23
N SER A 49 -5.20 -28.17 14.74
CA SER A 49 -6.49 -27.63 14.27
C SER A 49 -6.54 -27.12 12.83
N SER A 50 -6.80 -28.04 11.89
CA SER A 50 -7.40 -27.73 10.57
C SER A 50 -8.66 -26.84 10.67
N ASN A 51 -9.30 -26.79 11.85
CA ASN A 51 -10.42 -25.90 12.15
C ASN A 51 -10.03 -24.42 12.34
N GLN A 52 -8.81 -24.10 12.81
CA GLN A 52 -8.38 -22.71 13.01
C GLN A 52 -7.99 -22.05 11.69
N GLU A 53 -7.32 -22.79 10.80
CA GLU A 53 -7.04 -22.33 9.42
C GLU A 53 -8.33 -22.02 8.64
N LEU A 54 -9.35 -22.87 8.78
CA LEU A 54 -10.66 -22.65 8.16
C LEU A 54 -11.40 -21.42 8.73
N SER A 55 -11.17 -21.09 10.02
CA SER A 55 -11.79 -19.92 10.67
C SER A 55 -11.25 -18.60 10.11
N LEU A 56 -9.93 -18.47 10.03
CA LEU A 56 -9.30 -17.22 9.57
C LEU A 56 -9.60 -16.93 8.09
N VAL A 57 -9.58 -17.96 7.24
CA VAL A 57 -9.91 -17.80 5.82
C VAL A 57 -11.39 -17.44 5.65
N ALA A 58 -12.29 -18.03 6.43
CA ALA A 58 -13.71 -17.68 6.40
C ALA A 58 -13.96 -16.23 6.87
N GLU A 59 -13.26 -15.78 7.92
CA GLU A 59 -13.32 -14.40 8.41
C GLU A 59 -12.77 -13.43 7.36
N TRP A 60 -11.64 -13.76 6.73
CA TRP A 60 -11.11 -12.96 5.63
C TRP A 60 -12.11 -12.86 4.46
N GLN A 61 -12.69 -13.98 4.02
CA GLN A 61 -13.70 -13.98 2.95
C GLN A 61 -14.93 -13.15 3.32
N PHE A 62 -15.35 -13.19 4.59
CA PHE A 62 -16.45 -12.37 5.09
C PHE A 62 -16.10 -10.88 5.03
N VAL A 63 -14.94 -10.46 5.55
CA VAL A 63 -14.51 -9.07 5.50
C VAL A 63 -14.23 -8.61 4.07
N GLU A 64 -13.72 -9.50 3.21
CA GLU A 64 -13.49 -9.26 1.79
C GLU A 64 -14.80 -9.00 1.03
N SER A 65 -15.89 -9.70 1.37
CA SER A 65 -17.22 -9.38 0.83
C SER A 65 -17.66 -7.95 1.17
N GLN A 66 -17.24 -7.42 2.33
CA GLN A 66 -17.52 -6.04 2.72
C GLN A 66 -16.67 -5.01 1.97
N LEU A 67 -15.51 -5.40 1.42
CA LEU A 67 -14.71 -4.53 0.55
C LEU A 67 -15.38 -4.26 -0.81
N GLN A 68 -16.26 -5.16 -1.26
CA GLN A 68 -17.04 -5.00 -2.50
C GLN A 68 -18.23 -4.05 -2.32
N ASN A 69 -18.75 -3.96 -1.09
CA ASN A 69 -19.71 -2.93 -0.72
C ASN A 69 -19.02 -1.54 -0.71
N PRO A 70 -19.76 -0.44 -0.83
CA PRO A 70 -19.22 0.92 -0.72
C PRO A 70 -18.69 1.26 0.67
N ALA A 71 -18.48 0.26 1.53
CA ALA A 71 -17.87 0.42 2.83
C ALA A 71 -16.48 1.03 2.65
N ASP A 72 -16.25 2.02 3.49
CA ASP A 72 -15.13 2.93 3.48
C ASP A 72 -13.83 2.25 3.98
N LEU A 73 -13.79 0.92 3.99
CA LEU A 73 -12.73 0.10 4.57
C LEU A 73 -11.59 -0.10 3.57
N SER A 74 -10.35 0.16 4.01
CA SER A 74 -9.15 -0.12 3.23
C SER A 74 -8.66 -1.55 3.45
N VAL A 75 -8.00 -2.13 2.46
CA VAL A 75 -7.51 -3.53 2.50
C VAL A 75 -6.63 -3.82 3.74
N PRO A 76 -5.68 -2.95 4.15
CA PRO A 76 -4.90 -3.18 5.36
C PRO A 76 -5.76 -3.19 6.64
N VAL A 77 -6.77 -2.31 6.72
CA VAL A 77 -7.67 -2.24 7.88
C VAL A 77 -8.59 -3.45 7.93
N ALA A 78 -9.03 -3.95 6.77
CA ALA A 78 -9.74 -5.23 6.66
C ALA A 78 -8.91 -6.41 7.18
N ALA A 79 -7.62 -6.47 6.83
CA ALA A 79 -6.72 -7.51 7.35
C ALA A 79 -6.58 -7.44 8.87
N ILE A 80 -6.44 -6.23 9.42
CA ILE A 80 -6.39 -5.98 10.86
C ILE A 80 -7.70 -6.41 11.55
N GLN A 81 -8.86 -6.13 10.95
CA GLN A 81 -10.16 -6.53 11.49
C GLN A 81 -10.33 -8.05 11.49
N ALA A 82 -9.97 -8.74 10.40
CA ALA A 82 -10.01 -10.20 10.33
C ALA A 82 -9.11 -10.83 11.42
N LEU A 83 -7.87 -10.36 11.56
CA LEU A 83 -6.96 -10.83 12.62
C LEU A 83 -7.52 -10.57 14.03
N THR A 84 -8.23 -9.45 14.22
CA THR A 84 -8.82 -9.09 15.52
C THR A 84 -9.95 -10.04 15.92
N GLU A 85 -10.81 -10.43 14.98
CA GLU A 85 -11.89 -11.37 15.25
C GLU A 85 -11.34 -12.78 15.52
N PHE A 86 -10.35 -13.22 14.75
CA PHE A 86 -9.65 -14.49 14.97
C PHE A 86 -9.04 -14.55 16.38
N ILE A 87 -8.29 -13.51 16.76
CA ILE A 87 -7.69 -13.37 18.09
C ILE A 87 -8.72 -13.18 19.20
N GLY A 88 -9.88 -12.61 18.87
CA GLY A 88 -11.05 -12.53 19.74
C GLY A 88 -11.56 -13.90 20.18
N THR A 89 -11.34 -14.96 19.38
CA THR A 89 -11.76 -16.34 19.67
C THR A 89 -10.65 -17.26 20.21
N SER A 90 -9.40 -16.80 20.22
CA SER A 90 -8.23 -17.54 20.73
C SER A 90 -8.48 -18.16 22.12
N GLN A 91 -7.83 -19.29 22.41
CA GLN A 91 -7.85 -19.95 23.73
C GLN A 91 -6.49 -19.87 24.43
N ALA A 92 -5.55 -19.06 23.91
CA ALA A 92 -4.22 -18.92 24.48
C ALA A 92 -4.30 -18.49 25.96
N SER A 93 -3.45 -19.08 26.79
CA SER A 93 -3.41 -18.82 28.24
C SER A 93 -2.19 -17.99 28.65
N THR A 94 -1.19 -17.92 27.77
CA THR A 94 0.08 -17.21 28.02
C THR A 94 0.40 -16.24 26.90
N MET A 95 1.19 -15.22 27.22
CA MET A 95 1.64 -14.21 26.25
C MET A 95 2.48 -14.83 25.11
N SER A 96 3.34 -15.81 25.42
CA SER A 96 4.19 -16.46 24.41
C SER A 96 3.39 -17.30 23.42
N GLU A 97 2.40 -18.04 23.92
CA GLU A 97 1.46 -18.79 23.08
C GLU A 97 0.66 -17.83 22.17
N PHE A 98 0.18 -16.73 22.74
CA PHE A 98 -0.57 -15.72 22.00
C PHE A 98 0.23 -15.06 20.87
N ILE A 99 1.48 -14.66 21.13
CA ILE A 99 2.36 -14.08 20.10
C ILE A 99 2.62 -15.10 18.98
N THR A 100 2.87 -16.37 19.34
CA THR A 100 3.07 -17.44 18.35
C THR A 100 1.81 -17.66 17.49
N GLU A 101 0.62 -17.58 18.09
CA GLU A 101 -0.66 -17.66 17.39
C GLU A 101 -0.86 -16.49 16.41
N VAL A 102 -0.51 -15.27 16.82
CA VAL A 102 -0.54 -14.07 15.96
C VAL A 102 0.42 -14.21 14.78
N ASP A 103 1.67 -14.63 15.04
CA ASP A 103 2.67 -14.81 13.99
C ASP A 103 2.24 -15.89 12.98
N CYS A 104 1.66 -16.99 13.47
CA CYS A 104 1.10 -18.04 12.61
C CYS A 104 -0.07 -17.53 11.75
N ALA A 105 -1.03 -16.83 12.37
CA ALA A 105 -2.20 -16.28 11.67
C ALA A 105 -1.81 -15.24 10.60
N THR A 106 -0.84 -14.37 10.90
CA THR A 106 -0.36 -13.37 9.95
C THR A 106 0.37 -14.01 8.77
N ALA A 107 1.17 -15.05 9.00
CA ALA A 107 1.82 -15.82 7.93
C ALA A 107 0.78 -16.51 7.03
N GLN A 108 -0.22 -17.17 7.62
CA GLN A 108 -1.32 -17.81 6.89
C GLN A 108 -2.08 -16.83 6.01
N LEU A 109 -2.43 -15.64 6.53
CA LEU A 109 -3.14 -14.62 5.77
C LEU A 109 -2.32 -14.07 4.59
N ARG A 110 -0.99 -13.94 4.77
CA ARG A 110 -0.08 -13.55 3.68
C ARG A 110 -0.01 -14.61 2.60
N THR A 111 0.16 -15.88 2.95
CA THR A 111 0.20 -16.98 1.98
C THR A 111 -1.11 -17.09 1.22
N HIS A 112 -2.26 -16.98 1.90
CA HIS A 112 -3.58 -17.04 1.26
C HIS A 112 -3.83 -15.91 0.26
N THR A 113 -3.28 -14.72 0.52
CA THR A 113 -3.46 -13.53 -0.32
C THR A 113 -2.32 -13.31 -1.32
N ASN A 114 -1.52 -14.34 -1.60
CA ASN A 114 -0.33 -14.29 -2.48
C ASN A 114 0.64 -13.16 -2.11
N CYS A 115 0.83 -12.90 -0.82
CA CYS A 115 1.69 -11.85 -0.29
C CYS A 115 1.35 -10.46 -0.83
N CYS A 116 0.05 -10.16 -0.99
CA CYS A 116 -0.43 -8.83 -1.34
C CYS A 116 0.19 -7.78 -0.39
N ILE A 117 0.78 -6.72 -0.98
CA ILE A 117 1.54 -5.71 -0.23
C ILE A 117 0.65 -5.01 0.80
N SER A 118 -0.59 -4.67 0.43
CA SER A 118 -1.54 -4.02 1.33
C SER A 118 -1.97 -4.90 2.51
N VAL A 119 -2.12 -6.21 2.29
CA VAL A 119 -2.44 -7.17 3.37
C VAL A 119 -1.23 -7.34 4.27
N SER A 120 -0.04 -7.45 3.68
CA SER A 120 1.23 -7.55 4.41
C SER A 120 1.46 -6.33 5.30
N ALA A 121 1.13 -5.12 4.83
CA ALA A 121 1.12 -3.89 5.62
C ALA A 121 0.26 -4.03 6.89
N GLY A 122 -0.99 -4.48 6.71
CA GLY A 122 -1.93 -4.68 7.81
C GLY A 122 -1.41 -5.71 8.83
N CYS A 123 -0.88 -6.84 8.35
CA CYS A 123 -0.30 -7.88 9.20
C CYS A 123 0.93 -7.39 10.01
N GLU A 124 1.84 -6.64 9.37
CA GLU A 124 3.02 -6.09 10.07
C GLU A 124 2.61 -5.09 11.14
N LEU A 125 1.70 -4.17 10.80
CA LEU A 125 1.16 -3.19 11.75
C LEU A 125 0.44 -3.86 12.91
N PHE A 126 -0.35 -4.91 12.63
CA PHE A 126 -1.03 -5.70 13.64
C PHE A 126 -0.03 -6.32 14.62
N THR A 127 0.98 -7.03 14.10
CA THR A 127 2.01 -7.69 14.91
C THR A 127 2.74 -6.67 15.80
N ARG A 128 3.12 -5.52 15.23
CA ARG A 128 3.76 -4.43 15.99
C ARG A 128 2.85 -3.87 17.07
N PHE A 129 1.57 -3.69 16.77
CA PHE A 129 0.60 -3.21 17.74
C PHE A 129 0.45 -4.16 18.92
N VAL A 130 0.44 -5.47 18.66
CA VAL A 130 0.43 -6.52 19.69
C VAL A 130 1.71 -6.47 20.53
N THR A 131 2.89 -6.50 19.89
CA THR A 131 4.19 -6.49 20.61
C THR A 131 4.37 -5.25 21.47
N ARG A 132 3.99 -4.06 20.95
CA ARG A 132 4.10 -2.80 21.69
C ARG A 132 3.11 -2.73 22.86
N THR A 133 1.88 -3.17 22.65
CA THR A 133 0.91 -3.22 23.75
C THR A 133 1.35 -4.21 24.83
N ALA A 134 1.96 -5.33 24.44
CA ALA A 134 2.45 -6.35 25.35
C ALA A 134 3.66 -5.89 26.17
N SER A 135 4.54 -5.04 25.62
CA SER A 135 5.67 -4.46 26.36
C SER A 135 5.25 -3.35 27.33
N GLU A 136 4.18 -2.62 27.00
CA GLU A 136 3.62 -1.58 27.86
C GLU A 136 2.72 -2.13 28.97
N SER A 137 2.17 -3.35 28.83
CA SER A 137 1.25 -3.92 29.82
C SER A 137 1.97 -4.68 30.94
N THR A 138 1.69 -4.29 32.18
CA THR A 138 2.08 -5.03 33.40
C THR A 138 0.92 -5.83 33.99
N GLU A 139 -0.17 -5.99 33.24
CA GLU A 139 -1.44 -6.52 33.70
C GLU A 139 -1.62 -8.00 33.36
N ASP A 140 -2.66 -8.61 33.95
CA ASP A 140 -3.06 -9.98 33.64
C ASP A 140 -3.42 -10.16 32.17
N PHE A 141 -3.10 -11.35 31.63
CA PHE A 141 -3.27 -11.67 30.22
C PHE A 141 -4.72 -11.48 29.70
N SER A 142 -5.71 -11.79 30.53
CA SER A 142 -7.13 -11.62 30.19
C SER A 142 -7.50 -10.15 29.98
N THR A 143 -7.02 -9.25 30.84
CA THR A 143 -7.23 -7.81 30.73
C THR A 143 -6.45 -7.23 29.55
N PHE A 144 -5.21 -7.68 29.34
CA PHE A 144 -4.40 -7.33 28.18
C PHE A 144 -5.15 -7.62 26.87
N ARG A 145 -5.69 -8.84 26.72
CA ARG A 145 -6.41 -9.25 25.50
C ARG A 145 -7.65 -8.41 25.24
N HIS A 146 -8.48 -8.15 26.26
CA HIS A 146 -9.66 -7.29 26.10
C HIS A 146 -9.27 -5.89 25.66
N LYS A 147 -8.26 -5.28 26.32
CA LYS A 147 -7.74 -3.96 25.96
C LYS A 147 -7.17 -3.92 24.54
N LEU A 148 -6.48 -4.97 24.12
CA LEU A 148 -5.94 -5.09 22.77
C LEU A 148 -7.05 -5.08 21.74
N VAL A 149 -8.07 -5.93 21.90
CA VAL A 149 -9.22 -6.01 20.98
C VAL A 149 -9.97 -4.68 20.92
N ASP A 150 -10.23 -4.05 22.07
CA ASP A 150 -10.93 -2.75 22.12
C ASP A 150 -10.13 -1.65 21.42
N LYS A 151 -8.80 -1.60 21.66
CA LYS A 151 -7.93 -0.64 20.98
C LYS A 151 -7.92 -0.85 19.46
N ILE A 152 -7.85 -2.10 18.98
CA ILE A 152 -7.80 -2.38 17.54
C ILE A 152 -9.15 -2.07 16.87
N ARG A 153 -10.28 -2.33 17.54
CA ARG A 153 -11.59 -1.88 17.05
C ARG A 153 -11.65 -0.36 16.89
N SER A 154 -11.12 0.38 17.88
CA SER A 154 -11.02 1.85 17.79
C SER A 154 -10.10 2.33 16.65
N PHE A 155 -9.10 1.53 16.25
CA PHE A 155 -8.24 1.84 15.11
C PHE A 155 -9.00 1.82 13.79
N GLY A 156 -9.96 0.88 13.63
CA GLY A 156 -10.85 0.85 12.46
C GLY A 156 -11.60 2.16 12.26
N GLU A 157 -12.21 2.71 13.32
CA GLU A 157 -12.89 4.00 13.27
C GLU A 157 -11.93 5.17 12.99
N ARG A 158 -10.74 5.13 13.60
CA ARG A 158 -9.71 6.16 13.38
C ARG A 158 -9.19 6.17 11.94
N SER A 159 -9.13 5.01 11.28
CA SER A 159 -8.65 4.88 9.90
C SER A 159 -9.45 5.72 8.90
N LEU A 160 -10.75 5.94 9.16
CA LEU A 160 -11.62 6.79 8.34
C LEU A 160 -11.22 8.26 8.45
N ARG A 161 -10.97 8.73 9.68
CA ARG A 161 -10.55 10.11 9.98
C ARG A 161 -9.18 10.44 9.38
N CYS A 162 -8.31 9.44 9.17
CA CYS A 162 -7.03 9.65 8.50
C CYS A 162 -7.22 10.25 7.09
N ARG A 163 -8.22 9.80 6.32
CA ARG A 163 -8.49 10.32 4.97
C ARG A 163 -8.96 11.77 4.99
N GLU A 164 -9.82 12.12 5.94
CA GLU A 164 -10.29 13.49 6.13
C GLU A 164 -9.12 14.42 6.48
N LYS A 165 -8.23 13.98 7.38
CA LYS A 165 -7.04 14.73 7.77
C LYS A 165 -6.06 14.91 6.60
N ILE A 166 -5.87 13.87 5.78
CA ILE A 166 -5.05 13.97 4.56
C ILE A 166 -5.65 15.00 3.60
N ALA A 167 -6.97 14.96 3.41
CA ALA A 167 -7.66 15.93 2.58
C ALA A 167 -7.44 17.35 3.10
N GLU A 168 -7.54 17.58 4.41
CA GLU A 168 -7.28 18.88 5.03
C GLU A 168 -5.87 19.42 4.75
N LEU A 169 -4.85 18.56 4.86
CA LEU A 169 -3.45 18.96 4.66
C LEU A 169 -3.10 19.22 3.19
N ALA A 170 -3.70 18.47 2.26
CA ALA A 170 -3.39 18.59 0.84
C ALA A 170 -4.22 19.68 0.12
N MET A 171 -5.27 20.22 0.75
CA MET A 171 -6.10 21.30 0.17
C MET A 171 -5.28 22.54 -0.21
N ASP A 172 -4.25 22.88 0.56
CA ASP A 172 -3.42 24.08 0.31
C ASP A 172 -2.61 23.98 -0.99
N PHE A 173 -2.45 22.76 -1.54
CA PHE A 173 -1.73 22.51 -2.78
C PHE A 173 -2.62 22.59 -4.03
N ILE A 174 -3.94 22.61 -3.87
CA ILE A 174 -4.90 22.76 -4.97
C ILE A 174 -5.21 24.25 -5.13
N GLN A 175 -4.68 24.85 -6.19
CA GLN A 175 -4.91 26.24 -6.52
C GLN A 175 -6.14 26.42 -7.43
N ASP A 176 -6.62 27.66 -7.52
CA ASP A 176 -7.72 27.99 -8.42
C ASP A 176 -7.27 27.93 -9.89
N ASN A 177 -8.15 27.40 -10.74
CA ASN A 177 -7.99 27.14 -12.17
C ASN A 177 -6.88 26.14 -12.53
N THR A 178 -6.53 25.22 -11.64
CA THR A 178 -5.55 24.16 -11.95
C THR A 178 -6.18 22.98 -12.69
N THR A 179 -5.40 22.35 -13.56
CA THR A 179 -5.70 21.07 -14.18
C THR A 179 -4.95 19.96 -13.46
N ILE A 180 -5.69 19.02 -12.90
CA ILE A 180 -5.18 17.92 -12.08
C ILE A 180 -5.25 16.63 -12.89
N LEU A 181 -4.15 15.88 -12.99
CA LEU A 181 -4.16 14.52 -13.52
C LEU A 181 -4.23 13.51 -12.38
N ILE A 182 -5.18 12.57 -12.45
CA ILE A 182 -5.27 11.43 -11.54
C ILE A 182 -5.18 10.11 -12.29
N HIS A 183 -4.62 9.11 -11.63
CA HIS A 183 -4.55 7.75 -12.15
C HIS A 183 -5.56 6.85 -11.43
N SER A 184 -6.49 6.26 -12.18
CA SER A 184 -7.49 5.32 -11.66
C SER A 184 -8.41 5.93 -10.59
N TYR A 185 -9.08 5.07 -9.80
CA TYR A 185 -9.89 5.45 -8.66
C TYR A 185 -9.13 5.24 -7.35
N SER A 186 -8.89 6.33 -6.61
CA SER A 186 -8.31 6.29 -5.26
C SER A 186 -9.23 6.99 -4.27
N ARG A 187 -9.65 6.29 -3.20
CA ARG A 187 -10.58 6.83 -2.19
C ARG A 187 -10.08 8.12 -1.55
N VAL A 188 -8.79 8.20 -1.21
CA VAL A 188 -8.21 9.38 -0.56
C VAL A 188 -8.10 10.56 -1.52
N VAL A 189 -7.75 10.31 -2.79
CA VAL A 189 -7.70 11.34 -3.83
C VAL A 189 -9.10 11.89 -4.10
N MET A 190 -10.10 11.02 -4.19
CA MET A 190 -11.50 11.45 -4.35
C MET A 190 -11.96 12.30 -3.17
N MET A 191 -11.68 11.87 -1.93
CA MET A 191 -12.01 12.65 -0.72
C MET A 191 -11.35 14.04 -0.73
N LEU A 192 -10.08 14.13 -1.14
CA LEU A 192 -9.37 15.40 -1.30
C LEU A 192 -10.05 16.31 -2.33
N LEU A 193 -10.38 15.78 -3.51
CA LEU A 193 -11.01 16.55 -4.58
C LEU A 193 -12.44 17.01 -4.20
N PHE A 194 -13.23 16.15 -3.57
CA PHE A 194 -14.56 16.52 -3.07
C PHE A 194 -14.49 17.63 -2.03
N ARG A 195 -13.52 17.55 -1.12
CA ARG A 195 -13.32 18.58 -0.10
C ARG A 195 -12.84 19.90 -0.71
N ALA A 196 -11.95 19.85 -1.69
CA ALA A 196 -11.51 21.03 -2.44
C ALA A 196 -12.69 21.71 -3.16
N ALA A 197 -13.58 20.93 -3.79
CA ALA A 197 -14.78 21.43 -4.43
C ALA A 197 -15.78 22.03 -3.42
N ALA A 198 -15.96 21.40 -2.25
CA ALA A 198 -16.81 21.92 -1.18
C ALA A 198 -16.32 23.29 -0.63
N MET A 199 -15.01 23.55 -0.71
CA MET A 199 -14.39 24.84 -0.40
C MET A 199 -14.42 25.85 -1.57
N ASN A 200 -15.20 25.56 -2.62
CA ASN A 200 -15.34 26.37 -3.84
C ASN A 200 -14.03 26.59 -4.63
N ARG A 201 -13.06 25.67 -4.53
CA ARG A 201 -11.89 25.68 -5.42
C ARG A 201 -12.32 25.32 -6.83
N ARG A 202 -11.87 26.09 -7.82
CA ARG A 202 -12.13 25.82 -9.24
C ARG A 202 -10.97 25.02 -9.81
N PHE A 203 -11.21 23.83 -10.33
CA PHE A 203 -10.18 23.01 -10.97
C PHE A 203 -10.84 22.05 -11.97
N THR A 204 -10.04 21.52 -12.90
CA THR A 204 -10.48 20.49 -13.85
C THR A 204 -9.66 19.22 -13.65
N VAL A 205 -10.29 18.06 -13.78
CA VAL A 205 -9.63 16.76 -13.54
C VAL A 205 -9.54 15.96 -14.82
N LEU A 206 -8.32 15.52 -15.16
CA LEU A 206 -8.07 14.50 -16.17
C LEU A 206 -7.86 13.17 -15.46
N VAL A 207 -8.54 12.12 -15.91
CA VAL A 207 -8.52 10.80 -15.29
C VAL A 207 -8.08 9.78 -16.32
N THR A 208 -7.04 8.99 -16.04
CA THR A 208 -6.68 7.88 -16.93
C THR A 208 -7.68 6.72 -16.79
N GLU A 209 -7.98 6.01 -17.87
CA GLU A 209 -8.87 4.83 -17.83
C GLU A 209 -8.38 3.72 -16.87
N ALA A 210 -7.06 3.54 -16.73
CA ALA A 210 -6.39 2.58 -15.87
C ALA A 210 -6.69 1.11 -16.19
N ARG A 211 -6.30 0.68 -17.39
CA ARG A 211 -6.36 -0.74 -17.80
C ARG A 211 -5.41 -1.57 -16.92
N PRO A 212 -5.78 -2.81 -16.54
CA PRO A 212 -7.00 -3.54 -16.93
C PRO A 212 -8.24 -3.19 -16.09
N THR A 213 -8.05 -2.55 -14.93
CA THR A 213 -9.13 -2.36 -13.94
C THR A 213 -10.28 -1.48 -14.41
N SER A 214 -10.03 -0.59 -15.38
CA SER A 214 -11.00 0.35 -15.95
C SER A 214 -11.70 1.22 -14.87
N ARG A 215 -11.05 1.40 -13.72
CA ARG A 215 -11.59 2.14 -12.57
C ARG A 215 -11.59 3.65 -12.79
N GLY A 216 -10.92 4.16 -13.83
CA GLY A 216 -10.97 5.57 -14.21
C GLY A 216 -12.37 6.07 -14.53
N PHE A 217 -13.20 5.24 -15.17
CA PHE A 217 -14.59 5.60 -15.47
C PHE A 217 -15.43 5.82 -14.20
N LYS A 218 -15.23 4.98 -13.17
CA LYS A 218 -15.88 5.14 -11.86
C LYS A 218 -15.45 6.44 -11.18
N ALA A 219 -14.19 6.84 -11.31
CA ALA A 219 -13.70 8.10 -10.76
C ALA A 219 -14.35 9.31 -11.43
N VAL A 220 -14.44 9.32 -12.77
CA VAL A 220 -15.11 10.42 -13.49
C VAL A 220 -16.59 10.51 -13.14
N GLN A 221 -17.30 9.38 -13.06
CA GLN A 221 -18.70 9.36 -12.64
C GLN A 221 -18.86 10.01 -11.26
N ALA A 222 -18.06 9.59 -10.28
CA ALA A 222 -18.14 10.11 -8.92
C ALA A 222 -17.76 11.61 -8.84
N LEU A 223 -16.81 12.09 -9.65
CA LEU A 223 -16.46 13.52 -9.73
C LEU A 223 -17.59 14.35 -10.35
N GLN A 224 -18.21 13.87 -11.42
CA GLN A 224 -19.30 14.55 -12.11
C GLN A 224 -20.57 14.64 -11.24
N GLU A 225 -20.87 13.59 -10.46
CA GLU A 225 -21.95 13.60 -9.46
C GLU A 225 -21.77 14.72 -8.41
N HIS A 226 -20.53 15.12 -8.12
CA HIS A 226 -20.19 16.21 -7.20
C HIS A 226 -19.98 17.56 -7.90
N GLY A 227 -20.34 17.67 -9.20
CA GLY A 227 -20.25 18.92 -9.96
C GLY A 227 -18.81 19.32 -10.36
N ILE A 228 -17.86 18.39 -10.28
CA ILE A 228 -16.45 18.64 -10.65
C ILE A 228 -16.25 18.28 -12.13
N PRO A 229 -15.70 19.18 -12.96
CA PRO A 229 -15.46 18.88 -14.37
C PRO A 229 -14.32 17.86 -14.49
N ALA A 230 -14.68 16.65 -14.95
CA ALA A 230 -13.75 15.53 -15.09
C ALA A 230 -13.88 14.87 -16.48
N THR A 231 -12.73 14.52 -17.08
CA THR A 231 -12.63 13.89 -18.40
C THR A 231 -11.74 12.65 -18.34
N VAL A 232 -12.18 11.54 -18.94
CA VAL A 232 -11.35 10.34 -19.10
C VAL A 232 -10.38 10.52 -20.27
N ILE A 233 -9.11 10.17 -20.06
CA ILE A 233 -8.07 10.08 -21.09
C ILE A 233 -7.57 8.63 -21.19
N LEU A 234 -7.12 8.24 -22.38
CA LEU A 234 -6.48 6.93 -22.60
C LEU A 234 -5.14 6.87 -21.86
N ASP A 235 -4.76 5.69 -21.38
CA ASP A 235 -3.50 5.50 -20.66
C ASP A 235 -2.29 5.91 -21.54
N ALA A 236 -2.35 5.60 -22.85
CA ALA A 236 -1.33 6.00 -23.82
C ALA A 236 -1.35 7.50 -24.18
N ALA A 237 -2.45 8.21 -23.91
CA ALA A 237 -2.60 9.62 -24.24
C ALA A 237 -2.03 10.55 -23.15
N VAL A 238 -1.54 10.01 -22.02
CA VAL A 238 -0.97 10.80 -20.92
C VAL A 238 0.10 11.76 -21.43
N GLY A 239 1.03 11.30 -22.29
CA GLY A 239 2.09 12.15 -22.83
C GLY A 239 1.60 13.33 -23.68
N TYR A 240 0.41 13.23 -24.29
CA TYR A 240 -0.19 14.33 -25.05
C TYR A 240 -0.87 15.37 -24.13
N TYR A 241 -1.49 14.90 -23.04
CA TYR A 241 -2.21 15.77 -22.12
C TYR A 241 -1.31 16.36 -21.03
N ILE A 242 -0.13 15.78 -20.79
CA ILE A 242 0.76 16.17 -19.68
C ILE A 242 1.11 17.66 -19.72
N GLU A 243 1.32 18.24 -20.91
CA GLU A 243 1.64 19.68 -21.06
C GLU A 243 0.51 20.62 -20.60
N LYS A 244 -0.72 20.11 -20.46
CA LYS A 244 -1.88 20.87 -19.97
C LYS A 244 -2.14 20.68 -18.48
N VAL A 245 -1.36 19.82 -17.83
CA VAL A 245 -1.55 19.43 -16.42
C VAL A 245 -0.64 20.30 -15.56
N ASP A 246 -1.18 20.81 -14.45
CA ASP A 246 -0.42 21.61 -13.49
C ASP A 246 0.13 20.77 -12.34
N LEU A 247 -0.57 19.69 -11.97
CA LEU A 247 -0.14 18.76 -10.94
C LEU A 247 -0.72 17.35 -11.15
N VAL A 248 0.01 16.33 -10.69
CA VAL A 248 -0.44 14.93 -10.70
C VAL A 248 -0.72 14.47 -9.28
N LEU A 249 -1.88 13.85 -9.05
CA LEU A 249 -2.26 13.21 -7.79
C LEU A 249 -2.51 11.72 -8.01
N VAL A 250 -1.77 10.87 -7.30
CA VAL A 250 -1.97 9.41 -7.34
C VAL A 250 -2.22 8.85 -5.94
N GLY A 251 -3.00 7.77 -5.87
CA GLY A 251 -3.06 6.95 -4.66
C GLY A 251 -1.82 6.07 -4.52
N ALA A 252 -1.49 5.65 -3.30
CA ALA A 252 -0.37 4.74 -3.03
C ALA A 252 -0.78 3.27 -2.88
N GLU A 253 -1.88 2.84 -3.50
CA GLU A 253 -2.16 1.43 -3.71
C GLU A 253 -1.57 1.10 -5.09
N GLY A 254 -0.49 0.32 -5.15
CA GLY A 254 0.26 0.12 -6.38
C GLY A 254 -0.68 -0.38 -7.50
N VAL A 255 -0.91 0.48 -8.49
CA VAL A 255 -1.68 0.19 -9.70
C VAL A 255 -0.75 0.38 -10.87
N ILE A 256 -0.74 -0.58 -11.79
CA ILE A 256 0.04 -0.49 -13.02
C ILE A 256 -0.25 0.80 -13.80
N GLY A 257 0.81 1.52 -14.17
CA GLY A 257 0.74 2.77 -14.93
C GLY A 257 1.13 4.00 -14.11
N THR A 258 1.20 3.87 -12.79
CA THR A 258 1.65 4.95 -11.90
C THR A 258 3.08 5.37 -12.22
N TYR A 259 3.98 4.41 -12.45
CA TYR A 259 5.38 4.69 -12.79
C TYR A 259 5.50 5.41 -14.13
N LEU A 260 4.69 5.02 -15.13
CA LEU A 260 4.68 5.66 -16.45
C LEU A 260 4.28 7.14 -16.34
N ILE A 261 3.23 7.44 -15.57
CA ILE A 261 2.78 8.82 -15.35
C ILE A 261 3.85 9.60 -14.59
N ALA A 262 4.50 9.00 -13.60
CA ALA A 262 5.56 9.64 -12.83
C ALA A 262 6.78 10.03 -13.69
N VAL A 263 7.17 9.16 -14.62
CA VAL A 263 8.24 9.45 -15.60
C VAL A 263 7.83 10.61 -16.52
N MET A 264 6.60 10.62 -17.02
CA MET A 264 6.10 11.70 -17.90
C MET A 264 5.99 13.03 -17.16
N ALA A 265 5.47 13.02 -15.93
CA ALA A 265 5.39 14.21 -15.08
C ALA A 265 6.78 14.78 -14.82
N LYS A 266 7.76 13.91 -14.52
CA LYS A 266 9.15 14.33 -14.31
C LYS A 266 9.80 14.91 -15.57
N ALA A 267 9.51 14.35 -16.74
CA ALA A 267 10.01 14.86 -18.01
C ALA A 267 9.41 16.23 -18.37
N ALA A 268 8.18 16.51 -17.94
CA ALA A 268 7.49 17.77 -18.14
C ALA A 268 7.67 18.79 -16.99
N ASP A 269 8.51 18.49 -15.99
CA ASP A 269 8.69 19.29 -14.76
C ASP A 269 7.39 19.59 -13.99
N ILE A 270 6.44 18.65 -14.01
CA ILE A 270 5.17 18.74 -13.28
C ILE A 270 5.31 18.05 -11.92
N PRO A 271 4.83 18.68 -10.83
CA PRO A 271 4.86 18.06 -9.52
C PRO A 271 4.00 16.80 -9.48
N PHE A 272 4.60 15.71 -9.00
CA PHE A 272 3.94 14.42 -8.82
C PHE A 272 3.75 14.14 -7.33
N TYR A 273 2.50 14.08 -6.90
CA TYR A 273 2.13 13.90 -5.51
C TYR A 273 1.45 12.56 -5.27
N ALA A 274 1.95 11.83 -4.29
CA ALA A 274 1.32 10.59 -3.83
C ALA A 274 0.47 10.88 -2.58
N VAL A 275 -0.68 10.21 -2.48
CA VAL A 275 -1.62 10.35 -1.36
C VAL A 275 -1.81 8.98 -0.72
N ALA A 276 -1.47 8.86 0.57
CA ALA A 276 -1.46 7.58 1.27
C ALA A 276 -1.76 7.74 2.76
N GLU A 277 -2.55 6.83 3.31
CA GLU A 277 -2.68 6.68 4.75
C GLU A 277 -1.41 6.04 5.34
N ASN A 278 -0.98 6.45 6.54
CA ASN A 278 0.23 5.91 7.20
C ASN A 278 0.20 4.38 7.40
N TYR A 279 -0.98 3.80 7.56
CA TYR A 279 -1.15 2.36 7.75
C TYR A 279 -0.94 1.55 6.46
N LYS A 280 -0.59 2.21 5.34
CA LYS A 280 -0.12 1.56 4.11
C LYS A 280 1.40 1.51 4.01
N PHE A 281 2.12 2.01 5.02
CA PHE A 281 3.57 1.94 5.04
C PHE A 281 4.03 0.51 5.31
N VAL A 282 4.90 -0.01 4.45
CA VAL A 282 5.40 -1.39 4.51
C VAL A 282 6.91 -1.37 4.55
N ARG A 283 7.50 -2.29 5.32
CA ARG A 283 8.95 -2.54 5.32
C ARG A 283 9.37 -3.38 4.11
N CYS A 284 9.07 -2.89 2.91
CA CYS A 284 9.48 -3.50 1.65
C CYS A 284 10.26 -2.47 0.82
N PHE A 285 11.46 -2.86 0.38
CA PHE A 285 12.37 -2.00 -0.37
C PHE A 285 12.68 -2.63 -1.74
N PRO A 286 11.74 -2.57 -2.70
CA PRO A 286 11.99 -3.06 -4.05
C PRO A 286 13.12 -2.22 -4.68
N LEU A 287 14.13 -2.89 -5.22
CA LEU A 287 15.21 -2.25 -5.97
C LEU A 287 14.80 -2.00 -7.42
N ASN A 288 13.88 -2.83 -7.93
CA ASN A 288 13.38 -2.76 -9.30
C ASN A 288 11.93 -3.28 -9.39
N GLN A 289 11.32 -3.14 -10.57
CA GLN A 289 9.93 -3.56 -10.83
C GLN A 289 9.67 -5.06 -10.62
N TYR A 290 10.70 -5.91 -10.77
CA TYR A 290 10.60 -7.36 -10.63
C TYR A 290 10.69 -7.85 -9.19
N ASP A 291 11.03 -6.97 -8.24
CA ASP A 291 11.09 -7.32 -6.81
C ASP A 291 9.70 -7.28 -6.16
N LEU A 292 8.69 -6.79 -6.88
CA LEU A 292 7.30 -6.87 -6.45
C LEU A 292 6.76 -8.30 -6.60
N PRO A 293 5.92 -8.78 -5.67
CA PRO A 293 5.20 -10.05 -5.82
C PRO A 293 4.14 -9.91 -6.93
N THR A 294 4.58 -10.06 -8.19
CA THR A 294 3.77 -9.79 -9.39
C THR A 294 3.00 -11.01 -9.88
N MET A 295 2.90 -12.08 -9.09
CA MET A 295 2.24 -13.32 -9.52
C MET A 295 0.71 -13.20 -9.38
N SER A 296 0.09 -12.74 -10.48
CA SER A 296 -1.21 -13.16 -11.01
C SER A 296 -2.05 -14.01 -10.04
N SER A 297 -2.91 -13.37 -9.25
CA SER A 297 -4.14 -14.02 -8.81
C SER A 297 -5.26 -13.58 -9.75
N ALA A 298 -6.10 -14.53 -10.13
CA ALA A 298 -7.30 -14.34 -10.95
C ALA A 298 -8.32 -13.30 -10.40
N LEU A 299 -7.99 -12.62 -9.29
CA LEU A 299 -8.83 -11.69 -8.54
C LEU A 299 -8.98 -10.30 -9.18
N LEU A 300 -8.11 -9.92 -10.12
CA LEU A 300 -8.25 -8.67 -10.90
C LEU A 300 -8.61 -8.91 -12.39
N SER A 301 -8.68 -10.17 -12.81
CA SER A 301 -9.12 -10.58 -14.16
C SER A 301 -10.64 -10.69 -14.31
N SER A 302 -11.41 -10.41 -13.24
CA SER A 302 -12.87 -10.41 -13.26
C SER A 302 -13.42 -9.07 -13.77
N GLY A 303 -13.25 -8.82 -15.06
CA GLY A 303 -13.86 -7.66 -15.73
C GLY A 303 -13.31 -7.47 -17.14
N ASP A 304 -14.05 -7.94 -18.13
CA ASP A 304 -13.97 -7.58 -19.56
C ASP A 304 -12.83 -8.12 -20.45
N LEU A 305 -11.95 -9.01 -19.98
CA LEU A 305 -11.13 -9.83 -20.90
C LEU A 305 -11.85 -11.13 -21.29
N GLN A 306 -13.14 -11.03 -21.62
CA GLN A 306 -13.84 -12.13 -22.29
C GLN A 306 -13.93 -11.85 -23.79
N SER A 307 -13.47 -12.84 -24.57
CA SER A 307 -13.72 -13.02 -26.01
C SER A 307 -12.88 -12.21 -27.00
N SER A 308 -11.56 -12.36 -26.98
CA SER A 308 -10.77 -12.19 -28.21
C SER A 308 -9.74 -13.30 -28.39
N ASP A 309 -9.58 -13.74 -29.64
CA ASP A 309 -8.60 -14.73 -30.15
C ASP A 309 -7.13 -14.34 -29.85
N ASP A 310 -6.93 -13.12 -29.33
CA ASP A 310 -5.63 -12.52 -28.99
C ASP A 310 -5.01 -13.05 -27.69
N SER A 311 -5.74 -13.84 -26.90
CA SER A 311 -5.18 -14.46 -25.68
C SER A 311 -3.98 -15.37 -25.96
N GLN A 312 -3.79 -15.86 -27.19
CA GLN A 312 -2.61 -16.64 -27.57
C GLN A 312 -1.34 -15.79 -27.76
N TYR A 313 -1.48 -14.48 -27.96
CA TYR A 313 -0.38 -13.55 -28.19
C TYR A 313 -0.03 -12.70 -26.95
N MET A 314 -0.81 -12.82 -25.87
CA MET A 314 -0.54 -12.15 -24.60
C MET A 314 0.31 -13.06 -23.71
N GLU A 315 1.40 -12.51 -23.16
CA GLU A 315 2.17 -13.20 -22.13
C GLU A 315 1.25 -13.46 -20.91
N PRO A 316 1.14 -14.71 -20.44
CA PRO A 316 0.37 -15.00 -19.24
C PRO A 316 1.04 -14.31 -18.05
N GLY A 317 0.30 -13.41 -17.38
CA GLY A 317 0.77 -12.74 -16.16
C GLY A 317 1.27 -11.31 -16.35
N HIS A 318 0.49 -10.48 -17.06
CA HIS A 318 0.73 -9.03 -17.02
C HIS A 318 0.69 -8.49 -15.57
N PRO A 319 1.62 -7.60 -15.20
CA PRO A 319 1.61 -6.97 -13.89
C PRO A 319 0.30 -6.21 -13.66
N THR A 320 -0.22 -6.27 -12.43
CA THR A 320 -1.35 -5.46 -11.98
C THR A 320 -0.89 -4.26 -11.15
N ILE A 321 0.36 -4.31 -10.69
CA ILE A 321 0.99 -3.35 -9.80
C ILE A 321 2.33 -2.94 -10.41
N ASP A 322 2.71 -1.67 -10.25
CA ASP A 322 4.06 -1.20 -10.51
C ASP A 322 4.67 -0.54 -9.26
N TYR A 323 5.99 -0.36 -9.30
CA TYR A 323 6.76 0.37 -8.30
C TYR A 323 7.13 1.74 -8.86
N THR A 324 6.81 2.82 -8.15
CA THR A 324 7.27 4.16 -8.53
C THR A 324 8.46 4.55 -7.66
N PRO A 325 9.68 4.71 -8.22
CA PRO A 325 10.84 5.09 -7.45
C PRO A 325 10.66 6.46 -6.78
N PRO A 326 11.19 6.65 -5.56
CA PRO A 326 11.02 7.89 -4.78
C PRO A 326 11.57 9.13 -5.49
N SER A 327 12.50 8.98 -6.44
CA SER A 327 13.06 10.08 -7.24
C SER A 327 12.03 10.81 -8.11
N TYR A 328 10.89 10.16 -8.41
CA TYR A 328 9.81 10.75 -9.19
C TYR A 328 8.71 11.36 -8.33
N ILE A 329 8.71 11.11 -7.01
CA ILE A 329 7.68 11.60 -6.10
C ILE A 329 8.17 12.91 -5.48
N SER A 330 7.43 13.99 -5.72
CA SER A 330 7.75 15.30 -5.15
C SER A 330 7.42 15.34 -3.66
N LEU A 331 6.17 14.98 -3.30
CA LEU A 331 5.67 14.96 -1.93
C LEU A 331 4.69 13.80 -1.73
N LEU A 332 4.61 13.32 -0.50
CA LEU A 332 3.66 12.31 -0.04
C LEU A 332 2.73 12.94 1.00
N PHE A 333 1.44 12.98 0.72
CA PHE A 333 0.41 13.45 1.64
C PHE A 333 -0.09 12.30 2.51
N THR A 334 0.11 12.44 3.82
CA THR A 334 -0.28 11.44 4.83
C THR A 334 -1.00 12.08 6.01
N ASP A 335 -1.62 11.26 6.86
CA ASP A 335 -2.30 11.71 8.07
C ASP A 335 -1.31 12.16 9.16
N VAL A 336 -0.02 11.83 9.03
CA VAL A 336 1.06 12.34 9.88
C VAL A 336 1.49 13.74 9.43
N GLY A 337 1.41 14.02 8.12
CA GLY A 337 1.80 15.30 7.54
C GLY A 337 2.14 15.19 6.06
N VAL A 338 2.66 16.29 5.51
CA VAL A 338 3.26 16.34 4.18
C VAL A 338 4.71 15.91 4.29
N LEU A 339 5.07 14.79 3.65
CA LEU A 339 6.38 14.17 3.77
C LEU A 339 7.14 14.23 2.44
N THR A 340 8.46 14.42 2.51
CA THR A 340 9.35 14.13 1.39
C THR A 340 9.66 12.62 1.38
N PRO A 341 10.08 12.03 0.24
CA PRO A 341 10.42 10.60 0.20
C PRO A 341 11.48 10.19 1.23
N SER A 342 12.42 11.08 1.57
CA SER A 342 13.40 10.84 2.64
C SER A 342 12.75 10.79 4.03
N ALA A 343 11.82 11.70 4.33
CA ALA A 343 11.12 11.75 5.61
C ALA A 343 10.23 10.52 5.87
N VAL A 344 9.76 9.85 4.81
CA VAL A 344 9.02 8.57 4.94
C VAL A 344 9.89 7.50 5.60
N SER A 345 11.21 7.50 5.33
CA SER A 345 12.13 6.55 5.97
C SER A 345 12.23 6.78 7.48
N ASP A 346 12.22 8.05 7.91
CA ASP A 346 12.24 8.40 9.32
C ASP A 346 10.95 7.96 10.03
N GLU A 347 9.80 8.13 9.39
CA GLU A 347 8.51 7.65 9.92
C GLU A 347 8.44 6.12 10.00
N LEU A 348 8.98 5.41 8.99
CA LEU A 348 9.14 3.97 9.06
C LEU A 348 10.03 3.57 10.24
N ILE A 349 11.17 4.23 10.45
CA ILE A 349 12.04 3.93 11.59
C ILE A 349 11.29 4.10 12.92
N LYS A 350 10.57 5.22 13.11
CA LYS A 350 9.76 5.46 14.32
C LYS A 350 8.64 4.44 14.54
N LEU A 351 8.12 3.87 13.46
CA LEU A 351 7.02 2.91 13.52
C LEU A 351 7.53 1.51 13.92
N TYR A 352 8.74 1.15 13.48
CA TYR A 352 9.30 -0.19 13.68
C TYR A 352 10.36 -0.30 14.81
N PHE A 353 10.91 0.82 15.29
CA PHE A 353 11.95 0.88 16.34
C PHE A 353 11.61 1.90 17.43
#